data_AF-A0A6I7HNR9-F1
#
_entry.id   AF-A0A6I7HNR9-F1
#
_cell.length_a   1.000
_cell.length_b   1.000
_cell.length_c   1.000
_cell.angle_alpha   90.00
_cell.angle_beta   90.00
_cell.angle_gamma   90.00
#
_symmetry.space_group_name_H-M   'P 1'
#
loop_
_entity.id
_entity.type
_entity.pdbx_description
1 polymer ?
#
loop_
_entity_poly.entity_id
_entity_poly.type
_entity_poly.pdbx_seq_one_letter_code
_entity_poly.pdbx_strand_id
1 'polypeptide(L)'
;MNPIIRTYIFYGLFMSLYAAISWMLEDSASLIFLKALGSGMYFLSQEGLRARFPERYDATRSLATWIEFKLLNAVLFGTLITFINFKPDAPLDTTFRGFVAAAGVVAALDIGFLLYGRRRPERPS
;
A
#
# COMPACT_ATOMS: atom_id res chain seq x y z
N MET A 1 7.77 -24.88 7.02
CA MET A 1 6.38 -24.41 6.84
C MET A 1 6.17 -24.05 5.38
N ASN A 2 5.10 -24.53 4.73
CA ASN A 2 4.85 -24.27 3.31
C ASN A 2 4.72 -22.75 3.05
N PRO A 3 5.42 -22.17 2.06
CA PRO A 3 5.38 -20.73 1.78
C PRO A 3 3.96 -20.20 1.54
N ILE A 4 3.10 -21.01 0.92
CA ILE A 4 1.70 -20.67 0.65
C ILE A 4 0.93 -20.49 1.97
N ILE A 5 1.12 -21.41 2.92
CA ILE A 5 0.46 -21.35 4.24
C ILE A 5 0.92 -20.10 4.99
N ARG A 6 2.22 -19.77 4.92
CA ARG A 6 2.76 -18.55 5.54
C ARG A 6 2.11 -17.28 4.98
N THR A 7 1.91 -17.20 3.67
CA THR A 7 1.24 -16.04 3.02
C THR A 7 -0.21 -15.90 3.49
N TYR A 8 -0.98 -17.00 3.52
CA TYR A 8 -2.35 -16.97 4.00
C TYR A 8 -2.46 -16.55 5.47
N ILE A 9 -1.55 -17.03 6.33
CA ILE A 9 -1.49 -16.59 7.73
C ILE A 9 -1.21 -15.09 7.81
N PHE A 10 -0.25 -14.58 7.03
CA PHE A 10 0.08 -13.16 7.02
C PHE A 10 -1.11 -12.29 6.57
N TYR A 11 -1.82 -12.69 5.52
CA TYR A 11 -3.02 -11.99 5.05
C TYR A 11 -4.14 -12.05 6.08
N GLY A 12 -4.38 -13.22 6.68
CA GLY A 12 -5.37 -13.38 7.75
C GLY A 12 -5.06 -12.51 8.98
N LEU A 13 -3.80 -12.42 9.38
CA LEU A 13 -3.36 -11.57 10.49
C LEU A 13 -3.54 -10.08 10.18
N PHE A 14 -3.20 -9.64 8.98
CA PHE A 14 -3.39 -8.26 8.55
C PHE A 14 -4.87 -7.88 8.47
N MET A 15 -5.70 -8.75 7.89
CA MET A 15 -7.16 -8.54 7.85
C MET A 15 -7.74 -8.48 9.26
N SER A 16 -7.29 -9.36 10.17
CA SER A 16 -7.69 -9.34 11.58
C SER A 16 -7.26 -8.07 12.30
N LEU A 17 -6.06 -7.54 12.00
CA LEU A 17 -5.59 -6.27 12.54
C LEU A 17 -6.52 -5.12 12.13
N TYR A 18 -6.92 -5.05 10.87
CA TYR A 18 -7.88 -4.02 10.42
C TYR A 18 -9.26 -4.21 10.99
N ALA A 19 -9.71 -5.45 11.17
CA ALA A 19 -10.97 -5.71 11.84
C ALA A 19 -10.95 -5.20 13.28
N ALA A 20 -9.86 -5.45 14.01
CA ALA A 20 -9.66 -4.95 15.38
C ALA A 20 -9.61 -3.42 15.45
N ILE A 21 -8.86 -2.77 14.56
CA ILE A 21 -8.80 -1.30 14.47
C ILE A 21 -10.19 -0.72 14.18
N SER A 22 -10.91 -1.29 13.21
CA SER A 22 -12.24 -0.82 12.82
C SER A 22 -13.26 -1.00 13.96
N TRP A 23 -13.14 -2.09 14.71
CA TRP A 23 -13.93 -2.31 15.92
C TRP A 23 -13.64 -1.26 17.01
N MET A 24 -12.37 -0.90 17.23
CA MET A 24 -12.00 0.20 18.14
C MET A 24 -12.49 1.58 17.68
N LEU A 25 -12.73 1.75 16.38
CA LEU A 25 -13.33 2.95 15.80
C LEU A 25 -14.87 2.93 15.81
N GLU A 26 -15.47 1.92 16.45
CA GLU A 26 -16.92 1.73 16.56
C GLU A 26 -17.62 1.58 15.20
N ASP A 27 -16.89 1.08 14.18
CA ASP A 27 -17.47 0.81 12.87
C ASP A 27 -18.53 -0.30 12.95
N SER A 28 -19.55 -0.20 12.10
CA SER A 28 -20.56 -1.26 11.95
C SER A 28 -19.94 -2.56 11.42
N ALA A 29 -20.56 -3.70 11.72
CA ALA A 29 -20.05 -5.02 11.30
C ALA A 29 -19.84 -5.13 9.77
N SER A 30 -20.71 -4.49 8.97
CA SER A 30 -20.55 -4.43 7.51
C SER A 30 -19.33 -3.63 7.08
N LEU A 31 -19.05 -2.49 7.73
CA LEU A 31 -17.85 -1.69 7.49
C LEU A 31 -16.58 -2.42 7.91
N ILE A 32 -16.59 -3.10 9.07
CA ILE A 32 -15.48 -3.92 9.54
C ILE A 32 -15.15 -4.99 8.50
N PHE A 33 -16.16 -5.73 8.02
CA PHE A 33 -15.98 -6.76 6.99
C PHE A 33 -15.42 -6.17 5.69
N LEU A 34 -15.98 -5.04 5.23
CA LEU A 34 -15.50 -4.36 4.02
C LEU A 34 -14.03 -3.95 4.18
N LYS A 35 -13.67 -3.23 5.25
CA LYS A 35 -12.30 -2.76 5.54
C LYS A 35 -11.31 -3.92 5.62
N ALA A 36 -11.67 -5.00 6.31
CA ALA A 36 -10.86 -6.21 6.36
C ALA A 36 -10.67 -6.81 4.96
N LEU A 37 -11.73 -6.99 4.18
CA LEU A 37 -11.65 -7.53 2.82
C LEU A 37 -10.78 -6.66 1.90
N GLY A 38 -10.98 -5.34 1.91
CA GLY A 38 -10.18 -4.43 1.10
C GLY A 38 -8.70 -4.39 1.48
N SER A 39 -8.36 -4.63 2.76
CA SER A 39 -6.96 -4.80 3.17
C SER A 39 -6.31 -6.05 2.57
N GLY A 40 -7.07 -7.14 2.42
CA GLY A 40 -6.61 -8.34 1.70
C GLY A 40 -6.46 -8.07 0.20
N MET A 41 -7.41 -7.34 -0.41
CA MET A 41 -7.34 -6.94 -1.81
C MET A 41 -6.14 -6.04 -2.12
N TYR A 42 -5.73 -5.19 -1.17
CA TYR A 42 -4.51 -4.40 -1.29
C TYR A 42 -3.28 -5.30 -1.48
N PHE A 43 -3.11 -6.36 -0.69
CA PHE A 43 -1.97 -7.27 -0.86
C PHE A 43 -2.00 -8.02 -2.19
N LEU A 44 -3.17 -8.50 -2.61
CA LEU A 44 -3.31 -9.13 -3.93
C LEU A 44 -2.96 -8.14 -5.06
N SER A 45 -3.32 -6.87 -4.90
CA SER A 45 -2.96 -5.82 -5.86
C SER A 45 -1.45 -5.54 -5.86
N GLN A 46 -0.81 -5.58 -4.69
CA GLN A 46 0.65 -5.46 -4.57
C GLN A 46 1.38 -6.63 -5.22
N GLU A 47 0.91 -7.87 -5.03
CA GLU A 47 1.44 -9.04 -5.72
C GLU A 47 1.28 -8.91 -7.25
N GLY A 48 0.10 -8.48 -7.71
CA GLY A 48 -0.15 -8.22 -9.13
C GLY A 48 0.79 -7.14 -9.70
N LEU A 49 1.01 -6.06 -8.95
CA LEU A 49 1.96 -5.01 -9.33
C LEU A 49 3.38 -5.56 -9.41
N ARG A 50 3.80 -6.40 -8.46
CA ARG A 50 5.13 -7.07 -8.48
C ARG A 50 5.27 -8.10 -9.59
N ALA A 51 4.20 -8.76 -10.00
CA ALA A 51 4.21 -9.61 -11.20
C ALA A 51 4.48 -8.77 -12.47
N ARG A 52 3.94 -7.55 -12.55
CA ARG A 52 4.19 -6.63 -13.68
C ARG A 52 5.56 -5.95 -13.60
N PHE A 53 6.05 -5.71 -12.39
CA PHE A 53 7.36 -5.13 -12.09
C PHE A 53 8.22 -6.12 -11.27
N PRO A 54 8.78 -7.18 -11.90
CA PRO A 54 9.52 -8.23 -11.21
C PRO A 54 10.80 -7.74 -10.53
N GLU A 55 10.99 -8.11 -9.27
CA GLU A 55 12.13 -7.68 -8.42
C GLU A 55 13.50 -7.95 -9.05
N ARG A 56 13.63 -9.01 -9.86
CA ARG A 56 14.88 -9.35 -10.58
C ARG A 56 15.43 -8.22 -11.48
N TYR A 57 14.57 -7.28 -11.87
CA TYR A 57 14.95 -6.14 -12.71
C TYR A 57 15.07 -4.82 -11.94
N ASP A 58 14.88 -4.82 -10.63
CA ASP A 58 14.89 -3.59 -9.83
C ASP A 58 16.25 -2.87 -9.94
N ALA A 59 17.38 -3.59 -10.00
CA ALA A 59 18.70 -2.99 -10.15
C ALA A 59 18.98 -2.41 -11.55
N THR A 60 18.37 -2.96 -12.60
CA THR A 60 18.67 -2.63 -14.00
C THR A 60 17.62 -1.73 -14.66
N ARG A 61 16.53 -1.41 -13.95
CA ARG A 61 15.44 -0.58 -14.46
C ARG A 61 15.86 0.87 -14.69
N SER A 62 15.30 1.43 -15.75
CA SER A 62 15.33 2.87 -16.00
C SER A 62 14.71 3.64 -14.83
N LEU A 63 15.15 4.89 -14.63
CA LEU A 63 14.59 5.76 -13.60
C LEU A 63 13.09 6.00 -13.81
N ALA A 64 12.65 6.16 -15.07
CA ALA A 64 11.26 6.38 -15.41
C ALA A 64 10.37 5.20 -14.97
N THR A 65 10.80 3.96 -15.26
CA THR A 65 10.08 2.74 -14.84
C THR A 65 10.02 2.60 -13.32
N TRP A 66 11.07 3.04 -12.62
CA TRP A 66 11.06 3.08 -11.16
C TRP A 66 10.05 4.08 -10.60
N ILE A 67 10.03 5.29 -11.16
CA ILE A 67 9.07 6.32 -10.77
C ILE A 67 7.64 5.84 -11.03
N GLU A 68 7.38 5.23 -12.19
CA GLU A 68 6.09 4.63 -12.54
C GLU A 68 5.65 3.59 -11.49
N PHE A 69 6.53 2.64 -11.17
CA PHE A 69 6.26 1.63 -10.14
C PHE A 69 5.95 2.27 -8.77
N LYS A 70 6.73 3.27 -8.35
CA LYS A 70 6.53 3.97 -7.07
C LYS A 70 5.23 4.77 -7.04
N LEU A 71 4.85 5.42 -8.14
CA LEU A 71 3.57 6.12 -8.25
C LEU A 71 2.39 5.14 -8.16
N LEU A 72 2.43 4.03 -8.89
CA LEU A 72 1.38 3.01 -8.83
C LEU A 72 1.27 2.39 -7.42
N ASN A 73 2.41 2.09 -6.79
CA ASN A 73 2.45 1.62 -5.41
C ASN A 73 1.83 2.63 -4.44
N ALA A 74 2.16 3.91 -4.60
CA ALA A 74 1.62 5.00 -3.78
C ALA A 74 0.10 5.17 -3.96
N VAL A 75 -0.41 4.99 -5.18
CA VAL A 75 -1.86 4.97 -5.45
C VAL A 75 -2.53 3.80 -4.74
N LEU A 76 -1.98 2.58 -4.82
CA LEU A 76 -2.54 1.42 -4.10
C LEU A 76 -2.57 1.66 -2.58
N PHE A 77 -1.49 2.22 -2.03
CA PHE A 77 -1.43 2.57 -0.62
C PHE A 77 -2.41 3.68 -0.24
N GLY A 78 -2.52 4.73 -1.05
CA GLY A 78 -3.51 5.79 -0.88
C GLY A 78 -4.94 5.24 -0.85
N THR A 79 -5.26 4.31 -1.76
CA THR A 79 -6.55 3.63 -1.78
C THR A 79 -6.80 2.84 -0.50
N LEU A 80 -5.81 2.07 -0.02
CA LEU A 80 -5.90 1.34 1.24
C LEU A 80 -6.20 2.31 2.41
N ILE A 81 -5.41 3.36 2.57
CA ILE A 81 -5.58 4.35 3.65
C ILE A 81 -6.96 5.00 3.59
N THR A 82 -7.40 5.38 2.39
CA THR A 82 -8.71 5.99 2.17
C THR A 82 -9.83 5.04 2.57
N PHE A 83 -9.68 3.77 2.23
CA PHE A 83 -10.66 2.74 2.52
C PHE A 83 -10.74 2.42 4.01
N ILE A 84 -9.60 2.34 4.71
CA ILE A 84 -9.55 2.18 6.17
C ILE A 84 -10.21 3.36 6.88
N ASN A 85 -9.96 4.58 6.41
CA ASN A 85 -10.52 5.79 6.99
C ASN A 85 -11.90 6.15 6.43
N PHE A 86 -12.49 5.30 5.59
CA PHE A 86 -13.80 5.54 5.01
C PHE A 86 -14.85 5.59 6.12
N LYS A 87 -15.65 6.65 6.08
CA LYS A 87 -16.84 6.84 6.92
C LYS A 87 -18.02 7.16 5.99
N PRO A 88 -19.16 6.45 6.09
CA PRO A 88 -20.31 6.66 5.21
C PRO A 88 -20.83 8.09 5.20
N ASP A 89 -20.77 8.76 6.35
CA ASP A 89 -21.31 10.12 6.53
C ASP A 89 -20.30 11.22 6.19
N ALA A 90 -19.06 10.86 5.84
CA ALA A 90 -18.04 11.85 5.50
C ALA A 90 -18.29 12.43 4.10
N PRO A 91 -18.07 13.74 3.89
CA PRO A 91 -18.10 14.33 2.56
C PRO A 91 -17.09 13.66 1.63
N LEU A 92 -17.50 13.38 0.39
CA LEU A 92 -16.66 12.75 -0.63
C LEU A 92 -15.35 13.53 -0.88
N ASP A 93 -15.40 14.86 -0.81
CA ASP A 93 -14.22 15.73 -0.93
C ASP A 93 -13.18 15.44 0.17
N THR A 94 -13.60 15.20 1.41
CA THR A 94 -12.70 14.85 2.52
C THR A 94 -12.00 13.52 2.25
N THR A 95 -12.75 12.52 1.79
CA THR A 95 -12.21 11.21 1.41
C THR A 95 -11.21 11.32 0.25
N PHE A 96 -11.54 12.10 -0.78
CA PHE A 96 -10.68 12.32 -1.93
C PHE A 96 -9.38 13.08 -1.57
N ARG A 97 -9.48 14.12 -0.73
CA ARG A 97 -8.30 14.83 -0.22
C ARG A 97 -7.41 13.90 0.61
N GLY A 98 -7.99 13.05 1.44
CA GLY A 98 -7.26 12.02 2.19
C GLY A 98 -6.50 11.06 1.28
N PHE A 99 -7.14 10.60 0.21
CA PHE A 99 -6.50 9.78 -0.83
C PHE A 99 -5.30 10.50 -1.47
N VAL A 100 -5.51 11.71 -1.99
CA VAL A 100 -4.47 12.49 -2.67
C VAL A 100 -3.32 12.79 -1.73
N ALA A 101 -3.59 13.13 -0.47
CA ALA A 101 -2.58 13.39 0.53
C ALA A 101 -1.76 12.12 0.84
N ALA A 102 -2.42 10.99 1.11
CA ALA A 102 -1.73 9.74 1.41
C ALA A 102 -0.87 9.25 0.23
N ALA A 103 -1.44 9.23 -0.98
CA ALA A 103 -0.71 8.85 -2.19
C ALA A 103 0.44 9.82 -2.49
N GLY A 104 0.19 11.13 -2.39
CA GLY A 104 1.20 12.15 -2.65
C GLY A 104 2.38 12.10 -1.69
N VAL A 105 2.12 11.95 -0.38
CA VAL A 105 3.17 11.83 0.65
C VAL A 105 4.00 10.57 0.41
N VAL A 106 3.37 9.41 0.18
CA VAL A 106 4.10 8.16 -0.07
C VAL A 106 4.92 8.25 -1.35
N ALA A 107 4.35 8.77 -2.43
CA ALA A 107 5.08 8.97 -3.68
C ALA A 107 6.29 9.89 -3.50
N ALA A 108 6.13 11.02 -2.81
CA ALA A 108 7.21 11.97 -2.55
C ALA A 108 8.33 11.34 -1.72
N LEU A 109 7.99 10.58 -0.67
CA LEU A 109 8.97 9.86 0.14
C LEU A 109 9.70 8.79 -0.67
N ASP A 110 8.97 7.92 -1.36
CA ASP A 110 9.56 6.81 -2.13
C ASP A 110 10.49 7.30 -3.24
N ILE A 111 10.06 8.31 -3.99
CA ILE A 111 10.86 8.91 -5.07
C ILE A 111 12.03 9.71 -4.46
N GLY A 112 11.80 10.44 -3.38
CA GLY A 112 12.84 11.21 -2.67
C GLY A 112 13.97 10.30 -2.17
N PHE A 113 13.64 9.19 -1.51
CA PHE A 113 14.62 8.21 -1.06
C PHE A 113 15.37 7.56 -2.22
N LEU A 114 14.69 7.23 -3.31
CA LEU A 114 15.34 6.70 -4.52
C LEU A 114 16.37 7.68 -5.08
N LEU A 115 16.01 8.95 -5.21
CA LEU A 115 16.90 9.99 -5.73
C LEU A 115 18.06 10.27 -4.77
N TYR A 116 17.82 10.25 -3.47
CA TYR A 116 18.86 10.43 -2.45
C TYR A 116 19.86 9.27 -2.43
N GLY A 117 19.38 8.03 -2.44
CA GLY A 117 20.24 6.83 -2.46
C GLY A 117 21.14 6.78 -3.70
N ARG A 118 20.63 7.17 -4.88
CA ARG A 118 21.45 7.25 -6.10
C ARG A 118 22.54 8.33 -6.06
N ARG A 119 22.39 9.38 -5.24
CA ARG A 119 23.42 10.43 -5.07
C ARG A 119 24.53 10.04 -4.11
N ARG A 120 24.32 9.04 -3.25
CA ARG A 120 25.34 8.45 -2.39
C ARG A 120 25.59 7.00 -2.81
N PRO A 121 26.29 6.76 -3.94
CA PRO A 121 26.81 5.42 -4.18
C PRO A 121 27.69 5.04 -2.99
N GLU A 122 27.39 3.90 -2.37
CA GLU A 122 28.20 3.33 -1.29
C GLU A 122 29.66 3.37 -1.74
N ARG A 123 30.51 4.07 -0.99
CA ARG A 123 31.95 3.99 -1.21
C ARG A 123 32.32 2.52 -1.07
N PRO A 124 32.99 1.90 -2.05
CA PRO A 124 33.46 0.52 -1.89
C PRO A 124 34.39 0.51 -0.66
N SER A 125 34.02 -0.30 0.33
CA SER A 125 34.87 -0.69 1.45
C SER A 125 35.87 -1.73 1.00
#